data_AF-A0A3P7PED6-F1
#
_entry.id   AF-A0A3P7PED6-F1
#
_cell.length_a   1.000
_cell.length_b   1.000
_cell.length_c   1.000
_cell.angle_alpha   90.00
_cell.angle_beta   90.00
_cell.angle_gamma   90.00
#
_symmetry.space_group_name_H-M   'P 1'
#
loop_
_entity.id
_entity.type
_entity.pdbx_description
1 polymer ?
#
loop_
_entity_poly.entity_id
_entity_poly.type
_entity_poly.pdbx_seq_one_letter_code
_entity_poly.pdbx_strand_id
1 'polypeptide(L)'
;MIGEKSPAVVKADLTISLPRRTDIRTEWESLRKHDVCFLIRCRPKAAVGTKYDIRKPFKEQIDVASVRGCEIEGMLDSDGKVIEEYAAYARKTELPGDMRKFRVWLDENQYRLDTESRQEDALDNIYYSFNLIIRRDPKTNNFKAVLGTIRQLLNTEFVVPDWLHDLILGYGEPNAAHYKS
;
A
#
# COMPACT_ATOMS: atom_id res chain seq x y z
N MET A 1 9.48 -16.39 -8.25
CA MET A 1 9.39 -17.81 -8.67
C MET A 1 10.52 -18.14 -9.64
N ILE A 2 10.87 -19.41 -9.84
CA ILE A 2 11.89 -19.79 -10.85
C ILE A 2 11.38 -19.29 -12.21
N GLY A 3 12.08 -18.32 -12.81
CA GLY A 3 11.72 -17.66 -14.07
C GLY A 3 11.20 -16.22 -13.94
N GLU A 4 10.84 -15.74 -12.75
CA GLU A 4 10.49 -14.34 -12.53
C GLU A 4 11.74 -13.49 -12.30
N LYS A 5 11.79 -12.32 -12.96
CA LYS A 5 12.92 -11.38 -12.82
C LYS A 5 12.84 -10.51 -11.57
N SER A 6 11.66 -10.44 -10.94
CA SER A 6 11.44 -9.66 -9.71
C SER A 6 11.88 -10.44 -8.48
N PRO A 7 12.32 -9.73 -7.41
CA PRO A 7 12.56 -10.37 -6.12
C PRO A 7 11.26 -11.03 -5.62
N ALA A 8 11.41 -12.10 -4.85
CA ALA A 8 10.24 -12.83 -4.33
C ALA A 8 9.47 -12.04 -3.28
N VAL A 9 10.16 -11.24 -2.47
CA VAL A 9 9.59 -10.39 -1.42
C VAL A 9 10.49 -9.18 -1.23
N VAL A 10 9.91 -7.99 -1.05
CA VAL A 10 10.62 -6.79 -0.64
C VAL A 10 9.97 -6.23 0.62
N LYS A 11 10.74 -6.14 1.72
CA LYS A 11 10.28 -5.60 3.00
C LYS A 11 11.06 -4.35 3.38
N ALA A 12 10.40 -3.45 4.08
CA ALA A 12 11.03 -2.27 4.67
C ALA A 12 10.47 -2.00 6.07
N ASP A 13 11.31 -1.47 6.95
CA ASP A 13 10.93 -1.02 8.28
C ASP A 13 10.81 0.51 8.27
N LEU A 14 9.60 1.01 8.52
CA LEU A 14 9.28 2.42 8.55
C LEU A 14 9.15 2.89 9.99
N THR A 15 9.80 4.00 10.32
CA THR A 15 9.68 4.61 11.65
C THR A 15 8.93 5.93 11.54
N ILE A 16 7.87 6.10 12.32
CA ILE A 16 7.07 7.33 12.36
C ILE A 16 7.01 7.88 13.78
N SER A 17 7.01 9.19 13.89
CA SER A 17 6.73 9.90 15.15
C SER A 17 5.25 10.26 15.18
N LEU A 18 4.52 9.71 16.16
CA LEU A 18 3.10 9.96 16.33
C LEU A 18 2.86 11.28 17.07
N PRO A 19 1.82 12.03 16.72
CA PRO A 19 1.45 13.22 17.46
C PRO A 19 0.95 12.86 18.87
N ARG A 20 1.06 13.81 19.80
CA ARG A 20 0.54 13.67 21.18
C ARG A 20 -0.99 13.56 21.26
N ARG A 21 -1.69 13.92 20.18
CA ARG A 21 -3.16 13.86 20.11
C ARG A 21 -3.59 12.38 20.06
N THR A 22 -4.35 11.96 21.06
CA THR A 22 -4.65 10.54 21.34
C THR A 22 -5.53 9.87 20.29
N ASP A 23 -6.48 10.60 19.70
CA ASP A 23 -7.33 10.11 18.61
C ASP A 23 -6.50 9.73 17.37
N ILE A 24 -5.63 10.64 16.91
CA ILE A 24 -4.75 10.39 15.77
C ILE A 24 -3.77 9.25 16.09
N ARG A 25 -3.23 9.22 17.31
CA ARG A 25 -2.35 8.14 17.75
C ARG A 25 -3.05 6.78 17.67
N THR A 26 -4.26 6.70 18.20
CA THR A 26 -5.08 5.48 18.17
C THR A 26 -5.36 5.05 16.74
N GLU A 27 -5.64 5.98 15.82
CA GLU A 27 -5.85 5.68 14.41
C GLU A 27 -4.60 5.09 13.73
N TRP A 28 -3.41 5.61 14.01
CA TRP A 28 -2.17 5.03 13.48
C TRP A 28 -1.82 3.68 14.09
N GLU A 29 -2.07 3.50 15.39
CA GLU A 29 -1.90 2.21 16.08
C GLU A 29 -2.99 1.19 15.68
N SER A 30 -4.08 1.65 15.08
CA SER A 30 -5.16 0.81 14.56
C SER A 30 -4.86 0.21 13.18
N LEU A 31 -3.75 0.59 12.53
CA LEU A 31 -3.34 -0.02 11.27
C LEU A 31 -3.20 -1.54 11.43
N ARG A 32 -3.68 -2.28 10.44
CA ARG A 32 -3.71 -3.74 10.43
C ARG A 32 -2.90 -4.29 9.26
N LYS A 33 -2.63 -5.58 9.34
CA LYS A 33 -2.07 -6.32 8.22
C LYS A 33 -2.94 -6.10 6.98
N HIS A 34 -2.29 -5.96 5.83
CA HIS A 34 -2.91 -5.69 4.53
C HIS A 34 -3.43 -4.26 4.31
N ASP A 35 -3.35 -3.36 5.29
CA ASP A 35 -3.64 -1.95 5.06
C ASP A 35 -2.64 -1.35 4.07
N VAL A 36 -3.14 -0.62 3.06
CA VAL A 36 -2.30 0.00 2.04
C VAL A 36 -1.96 1.44 2.43
N CYS A 37 -0.67 1.76 2.45
CA CYS A 37 -0.15 3.09 2.67
C CYS A 37 0.65 3.59 1.45
N PHE A 38 0.91 4.89 1.41
CA PHE A 38 1.70 5.52 0.37
C PHE A 38 2.91 6.22 0.97
N LEU A 39 4.09 5.88 0.45
CA LEU A 39 5.37 6.51 0.75
C LEU A 39 5.63 7.61 -0.28
N ILE A 40 5.90 8.80 0.20
CA ILE A 40 6.01 9.99 -0.64
C ILE A 40 7.30 10.73 -0.33
N ARG A 41 7.97 11.17 -1.39
CA ARG A 41 9.06 12.14 -1.32
C ARG A 41 8.54 13.48 -1.81
N CYS A 42 8.35 14.40 -0.88
CA CYS A 42 8.01 15.79 -1.20
C CYS A 42 9.25 16.68 -1.08
N ARG A 43 9.41 17.65 -1.98
CA ARG A 43 10.38 18.74 -1.84
C ARG A 43 9.63 20.08 -1.84
N PRO A 44 9.84 20.93 -0.83
CA PRO A 44 9.26 22.26 -0.85
C PRO A 44 9.90 23.10 -1.95
N LYS A 45 9.10 23.80 -2.76
CA LYS A 45 9.61 24.76 -3.76
C LYS A 45 9.80 26.16 -3.18
N ALA A 46 9.11 26.46 -2.07
CA ALA A 46 9.12 27.76 -1.43
C ALA A 46 9.95 27.76 -0.13
N ALA A 47 10.41 28.94 0.27
CA ALA A 47 11.13 29.14 1.52
C ALA A 47 10.23 28.87 2.74
N VAL A 48 10.85 28.48 3.85
CA VAL A 48 10.19 28.25 5.14
C VAL A 48 9.40 29.50 5.56
N GLY A 49 8.15 29.30 5.98
CA GLY A 49 7.23 30.39 6.36
C GLY A 49 6.31 30.87 5.23
N THR A 50 6.52 30.39 3.99
CA THR A 50 5.59 30.66 2.88
C THR A 50 4.25 29.97 3.14
N LYS A 51 3.15 30.72 3.11
CA LYS A 51 1.79 30.17 3.29
C LYS A 51 1.35 29.40 2.03
N TYR A 52 0.72 28.25 2.24
CA TYR A 52 0.08 27.49 1.17
C TYR A 52 -1.17 28.21 0.66
N ASP A 53 -1.28 28.40 -0.66
CA ASP A 53 -2.44 29.00 -1.31
C ASP A 53 -3.33 27.91 -1.93
N ILE A 54 -4.48 27.66 -1.31
CA ILE A 54 -5.43 26.62 -1.74
C ILE A 54 -5.97 26.89 -3.16
N ARG A 55 -5.92 28.14 -3.63
CA ARG A 55 -6.39 28.53 -4.96
C ARG A 55 -5.42 28.16 -6.08
N LYS A 56 -4.15 27.89 -5.76
CA LYS A 56 -3.13 27.53 -6.75
C LYS A 56 -3.00 26.01 -6.86
N PRO A 57 -2.62 25.48 -8.04
CA PRO A 57 -2.36 24.05 -8.20
C PRO A 57 -1.33 23.52 -7.21
N PHE A 58 -1.62 22.37 -6.61
CA PHE A 58 -0.75 21.73 -5.62
C PHE A 58 0.68 21.51 -6.16
N LYS A 59 0.81 21.02 -7.40
CA LYS A 59 2.10 20.73 -8.05
C LYS A 59 2.98 21.96 -8.28
N GLU A 60 2.40 23.15 -8.29
CA GLU A 60 3.15 24.40 -8.43
C GLU A 60 3.80 24.82 -7.11
N GLN A 61 3.21 24.41 -5.97
CA GLN A 61 3.64 24.82 -4.64
C GLN A 61 4.51 23.76 -3.95
N ILE A 62 4.18 22.48 -4.15
CA ILE A 62 4.88 21.35 -3.55
C ILE A 62 5.31 20.41 -4.68
N ASP A 63 6.62 20.12 -4.74
CA ASP A 63 7.15 19.12 -5.66
C ASP A 63 6.97 17.73 -5.06
N VAL A 64 6.27 16.84 -5.77
CA VAL A 64 6.18 15.43 -5.42
C VAL A 64 7.11 14.66 -6.34
N ALA A 65 8.27 14.29 -5.81
CA ALA A 65 9.34 13.68 -6.57
C ALA A 65 9.12 12.18 -6.81
N SER A 66 8.55 11.48 -5.82
CA SER A 66 8.21 10.06 -5.95
C SER A 66 7.06 9.68 -5.03
N VAL A 67 6.26 8.71 -5.49
CA VAL A 67 5.18 8.07 -4.74
C VAL A 67 5.33 6.56 -4.92
N ARG A 68 5.29 5.80 -3.82
CA ARG A 68 5.28 4.34 -3.84
C ARG A 68 4.20 3.81 -2.91
N GLY A 69 3.54 2.72 -3.31
CA GLY A 69 2.63 2.00 -2.44
C GLY A 69 3.39 1.04 -1.54
N CYS A 70 2.90 0.86 -0.32
CA CYS A 70 3.33 -0.20 0.57
C CYS A 70 2.12 -0.82 1.26
N GLU A 71 2.27 -2.04 1.74
CA GLU A 71 1.25 -2.77 2.49
C GLU A 71 1.77 -3.09 3.89
N ILE A 72 0.97 -2.83 4.92
CA ILE A 72 1.37 -3.10 6.29
C ILE A 72 1.46 -4.63 6.51
N GLU A 73 2.62 -5.11 6.97
CA GLU A 73 2.76 -6.45 7.54
C GLU A 73 2.33 -6.44 9.01
N GLY A 74 2.79 -5.43 9.74
CA GLY A 74 2.38 -5.18 11.12
C GLY A 74 3.30 -4.19 11.83
N MET A 75 2.92 -3.84 13.06
CA MET A 75 3.74 -2.99 13.93
C MET A 75 4.85 -3.82 14.58
N LEU A 76 6.03 -3.23 14.76
CA LEU A 76 7.17 -3.89 15.39
C LEU A 76 7.20 -3.59 16.91
N ASP A 77 7.60 -4.59 17.68
CA ASP A 77 7.92 -4.45 19.10
C ASP A 77 9.34 -3.90 19.32
N SER A 78 9.76 -3.81 20.59
CA SER A 78 11.12 -3.40 20.97
C SER A 78 12.21 -4.34 20.45
N ASP A 79 11.88 -5.61 20.21
CA ASP A 79 12.79 -6.66 19.77
C ASP A 79 12.84 -6.78 18.23
N GLY A 80 12.11 -5.92 17.51
CA GLY A 80 12.04 -5.91 16.05
C GLY A 80 11.19 -7.04 15.45
N LYS A 81 10.36 -7.70 16.27
CA LYS A 81 9.39 -8.70 15.82
C LYS A 81 8.06 -8.05 15.51
N VAL A 82 7.37 -8.60 14.52
CA VAL A 82 6.02 -8.15 14.16
C VAL A 82 5.07 -8.57 15.27
N ILE A 83 4.34 -7.61 15.83
CA ILE A 83 3.31 -7.85 16.83
C ILE A 83 2.14 -8.52 16.12
N GLU A 84 1.88 -9.77 16.51
CA GLU A 84 0.74 -10.54 15.99
C GLU A 84 -0.59 -9.84 16.28
N GLU A 85 -1.52 -9.88 15.33
CA GLU A 85 -2.80 -9.17 15.40
C GLU A 85 -3.63 -9.55 16.63
N TYR A 86 -3.61 -10.84 17.00
CA TYR A 86 -4.27 -11.33 18.21
C TYR A 86 -3.62 -10.82 19.50
N ALA A 87 -2.28 -10.71 19.52
CA ALA A 87 -1.55 -10.17 20.65
C ALA A 87 -1.78 -8.66 20.79
N ALA A 88 -1.91 -7.92 19.69
CA ALA A 88 -2.28 -6.50 19.69
C ALA A 88 -3.71 -6.26 20.21
N TYR A 89 -4.63 -7.20 19.99
CA TYR A 89 -6.00 -7.11 20.49
C TYR A 89 -6.10 -7.46 21.99
N ALA A 90 -5.42 -8.54 22.40
CA ALA A 90 -5.44 -9.02 23.79
C ALA A 90 -4.58 -8.17 24.74
N ARG A 91 -3.44 -7.68 24.25
CA ARG A 91 -2.59 -6.71 24.94
C ARG A 91 -2.64 -5.43 24.14
N LYS A 92 -3.36 -4.43 24.65
CA LYS A 92 -3.03 -3.02 24.36
C LYS A 92 -1.63 -2.77 24.91
N THR A 93 -0.63 -3.26 24.19
CA THR A 93 0.77 -3.12 24.57
C THR A 93 1.06 -1.66 24.36
N GLU A 94 1.03 -0.89 25.44
CA GLU A 94 1.40 0.52 25.41
C GLU A 94 2.88 0.58 25.09
N LEU A 95 3.19 0.69 23.80
CA LEU A 95 4.55 0.87 23.36
C LEU A 95 5.03 2.23 23.90
N PRO A 96 6.15 2.27 24.65
CA PRO A 96 6.62 3.49 25.27
C PRO A 96 7.04 4.52 24.21
N GLY A 97 6.89 5.80 24.54
CA GLY A 97 7.30 6.92 23.68
C GLY A 97 6.38 7.16 22.48
N ASP A 98 6.75 8.13 21.64
CA ASP A 98 5.94 8.61 20.51
C ASP A 98 6.31 7.95 19.18
N MET A 99 7.38 7.15 19.15
CA MET A 99 7.84 6.49 17.94
C MET A 99 7.13 5.15 17.74
N ARG A 100 6.72 4.87 16.51
CA ARG A 100 6.22 3.56 16.09
C ARG A 100 7.00 3.07 14.89
N LYS A 101 7.31 1.78 14.90
CA LYS A 101 7.95 1.10 13.78
C LYS A 101 6.95 0.16 13.13
N PHE A 102 6.84 0.20 11.82
CA PHE A 102 5.98 -0.68 11.04
C PHE A 102 6.82 -1.41 10.01
N ARG A 103 6.62 -2.72 9.91
CA ARG A 103 7.14 -3.48 8.78
C ARG A 103 6.12 -3.46 7.66
N VAL A 104 6.60 -3.19 6.45
CA VAL A 104 5.76 -3.09 5.27
C VAL A 104 6.31 -3.93 4.12
N TRP A 105 5.42 -4.36 3.24
CA TRP A 105 5.74 -4.98 1.97
C TRP A 105 5.70 -3.93 0.87
N LEU A 106 6.74 -3.91 0.05
CA LEU A 106 6.85 -3.06 -1.13
C LEU A 106 6.50 -3.88 -2.38
N ASP A 107 5.99 -3.22 -3.41
CA ASP A 107 5.70 -3.89 -4.68
C ASP A 107 7.01 -4.36 -5.35
N GLU A 108 7.10 -5.66 -5.60
CA GLU A 108 8.31 -6.31 -6.09
C GLU A 108 8.62 -5.93 -7.54
N ASN A 109 7.59 -5.73 -8.36
CA ASN A 109 7.75 -5.32 -9.75
C ASN A 109 8.24 -3.89 -9.83
N GLN A 110 7.65 -2.99 -9.04
CA GLN A 110 8.08 -1.60 -8.95
C GLN A 110 9.51 -1.51 -8.40
N TYR A 111 9.85 -2.30 -7.39
CA TYR A 111 11.21 -2.36 -6.85
C TYR A 111 12.22 -2.80 -7.90
N ARG A 112 11.89 -3.83 -8.69
CA ARG A 112 12.72 -4.25 -9.82
C ARG A 112 12.87 -3.13 -10.86
N LEU A 113 11.78 -2.49 -11.28
CA LEU A 113 11.84 -1.40 -12.26
C LEU A 113 12.67 -0.22 -11.75
N ASP A 114 12.57 0.10 -10.46
CA ASP A 114 13.38 1.14 -9.82
C ASP A 114 14.86 0.75 -9.76
N THR A 115 15.16 -0.55 -9.62
CA THR A 115 16.52 -1.12 -9.63
C THR A 115 17.13 -1.13 -11.02
N GLU A 116 16.37 -1.49 -12.05
CA GLU A 116 16.85 -1.59 -13.42
C GLU A 116 17.00 -0.22 -14.11
N SER A 117 16.16 0.76 -13.76
CA SER A 117 16.14 2.06 -14.43
C SER A 117 17.29 3.00 -14.05
N ARG A 118 18.09 2.65 -13.03
CA ARG A 118 18.97 3.59 -12.33
C ARG A 118 20.27 2.90 -11.87
N GLN A 119 21.39 3.60 -11.93
CA GLN A 119 22.66 3.14 -11.31
C GLN A 119 22.44 2.89 -9.80
N GLU A 120 23.18 1.96 -9.20
CA GLU A 120 22.98 1.47 -7.82
C GLU A 120 22.81 2.60 -6.77
N ASP A 121 23.56 3.69 -6.88
CA ASP A 121 23.46 4.86 -5.99
C ASP A 121 22.08 5.53 -5.99
N ALA A 122 21.32 5.39 -7.07
CA ALA A 122 20.04 6.05 -7.25
C ALA A 122 18.86 5.27 -6.64
N LEU A 123 19.04 4.00 -6.25
CA LEU A 123 18.06 3.22 -5.48
C LEU A 123 17.96 3.70 -4.04
N ASP A 124 19.10 3.83 -3.37
CA ASP A 124 19.18 4.36 -2.01
C ASP A 124 18.58 5.77 -1.97
N ASN A 125 18.83 6.55 -3.01
CA ASN A 125 18.23 7.87 -3.20
C ASN A 125 16.71 7.88 -3.34
N ILE A 126 16.03 6.76 -3.62
CA ILE A 126 14.57 6.67 -3.63
C ILE A 126 14.10 6.17 -2.27
N TYR A 127 14.51 4.96 -1.88
CA TYR A 127 13.94 4.25 -0.74
C TYR A 127 14.32 4.85 0.62
N TYR A 128 15.46 5.54 0.72
CA TYR A 128 15.83 6.29 1.94
C TYR A 128 15.45 7.78 1.88
N SER A 129 14.78 8.23 0.82
CA SER A 129 14.44 9.64 0.63
C SER A 129 12.99 10.01 0.94
N PHE A 130 12.15 9.01 1.24
CA PHE A 130 10.76 9.26 1.62
C PHE A 130 10.70 10.05 2.92
N ASN A 131 9.85 11.08 2.94
CA ASN A 131 9.68 11.97 4.08
C ASN A 131 8.22 12.12 4.52
N LEU A 132 7.29 11.44 3.84
CA LEU A 132 5.88 11.44 4.17
C LEU A 132 5.30 10.04 3.96
N ILE A 133 4.47 9.63 4.91
CA ILE A 133 3.58 8.47 4.76
C ILE A 133 2.13 8.96 4.79
N ILE A 134 1.33 8.46 3.87
CA ILE A 134 -0.11 8.72 3.81
C ILE A 134 -0.85 7.40 3.98
N ARG A 135 -1.73 7.34 4.97
CA ARG A 135 -2.74 6.28 5.10
C ARG A 135 -4.08 6.75 4.53
N ARG A 136 -4.92 5.80 4.13
CA ARG A 136 -6.31 6.04 3.70
C ARG A 136 -7.27 5.36 4.67
N ASP A 137 -8.54 5.75 4.60
CA ASP A 137 -9.60 5.05 5.34
C ASP A 137 -9.68 3.58 4.88
N PRO A 138 -9.44 2.59 5.77
CA PRO A 138 -9.48 1.17 5.42
C PRO A 138 -10.73 0.74 4.67
N LYS A 139 -11.90 1.33 5.00
CA LYS A 139 -13.19 0.97 4.36
C LYS A 139 -13.23 1.27 2.87
N THR A 140 -12.42 2.22 2.40
CA THR A 140 -12.37 2.64 0.99
C THR A 140 -11.06 2.25 0.30
N ASN A 141 -10.20 1.50 1.00
CA ASN A 141 -8.83 1.25 0.60
C ASN A 141 -8.59 -0.22 0.18
N ASN A 142 -9.54 -0.79 -0.56
CA ASN A 142 -9.55 -2.20 -0.99
C ASN A 142 -9.01 -2.42 -2.42
N PHE A 143 -8.56 -1.37 -3.11
CA PHE A 143 -8.17 -1.45 -4.53
C PHE A 143 -7.08 -2.49 -4.81
N LYS A 144 -6.07 -2.62 -3.94
CA LYS A 144 -4.97 -3.57 -4.11
C LYS A 144 -5.47 -5.02 -4.04
N ALA A 145 -6.32 -5.34 -3.05
CA ALA A 145 -6.89 -6.68 -2.89
C ALA A 145 -7.79 -7.07 -4.08
N VAL A 146 -8.59 -6.13 -4.57
CA VAL A 146 -9.45 -6.34 -5.75
C VAL A 146 -8.61 -6.58 -7.00
N LEU A 147 -7.60 -5.75 -7.27
CA LEU A 147 -6.70 -5.93 -8.41
C LEU A 147 -5.89 -7.25 -8.31
N GLY A 148 -5.47 -7.61 -7.10
CA GLY A 148 -4.81 -8.88 -6.83
C GLY A 148 -5.71 -10.08 -7.17
N THR A 149 -6.98 -10.01 -6.81
CA THR A 149 -7.98 -11.04 -7.12
C THR A 149 -8.24 -11.12 -8.62
N ILE A 150 -8.41 -9.99 -9.31
CA ILE A 150 -8.58 -9.96 -10.78
C ILE A 150 -7.36 -10.60 -11.46
N ARG A 151 -6.14 -10.24 -11.05
CA ARG A 151 -4.92 -10.83 -11.59
C ARG A 151 -4.85 -12.33 -11.33
N GLN A 152 -5.27 -12.78 -10.15
CA GLN A 152 -5.33 -14.22 -9.85
C GLN A 152 -6.32 -14.93 -10.75
N LEU A 153 -7.52 -14.38 -10.95
CA LEU A 153 -8.54 -14.93 -11.85
C LEU A 153 -8.06 -15.06 -13.29
N LEU A 154 -7.29 -14.09 -13.79
CA LEU A 154 -6.69 -14.14 -15.13
C LEU A 154 -5.62 -15.23 -15.29
N ASN A 155 -4.99 -15.65 -14.19
CA ASN A 155 -3.94 -16.67 -14.18
C ASN A 155 -4.46 -18.07 -13.85
N THR A 156 -5.71 -18.19 -13.41
CA THR A 156 -6.39 -19.48 -13.22
C THR A 156 -7.10 -19.90 -14.49
N GLU A 157 -7.22 -21.20 -14.73
CA GLU A 157 -8.15 -21.70 -15.77
C GLU A 157 -9.56 -21.26 -15.39
N PHE A 158 -10.10 -20.34 -16.19
CA PHE A 158 -11.36 -19.68 -15.92
C PHE A 158 -12.51 -20.63 -16.32
N VAL A 159 -12.91 -21.49 -15.39
CA VAL A 159 -14.01 -22.44 -15.61
C VAL A 159 -15.34 -21.75 -15.26
N VAL A 160 -15.84 -20.93 -16.19
CA VAL A 160 -17.24 -20.50 -16.16
C VAL A 160 -18.07 -21.57 -16.84
N PRO A 161 -19.22 -21.98 -16.27
CA PRO A 161 -20.09 -22.93 -16.92
C PRO A 161 -20.50 -22.45 -18.32
N ASP A 162 -20.48 -23.35 -19.31
CA ASP A 162 -20.74 -23.01 -20.72
C ASP A 162 -22.06 -22.25 -20.92
N TRP A 163 -23.10 -22.59 -20.16
CA TRP A 163 -24.41 -21.93 -20.21
C TRP A 163 -24.40 -20.46 -19.74
N LEU A 164 -23.34 -20.02 -19.05
CA LEU A 164 -23.19 -18.67 -18.51
C LEU A 164 -22.13 -17.86 -19.27
N HIS A 165 -21.22 -18.52 -19.98
CA HIS A 165 -20.11 -17.89 -20.69
C HIS A 165 -20.59 -16.83 -21.68
N ASP A 166 -21.52 -17.19 -22.57
CA ASP A 166 -22.01 -16.29 -23.61
C ASP A 166 -22.84 -15.14 -23.03
N LEU A 167 -23.63 -15.41 -21.98
CA LEU A 167 -24.37 -14.37 -21.27
C LEU A 167 -23.44 -13.35 -20.60
N ILE A 168 -22.35 -13.80 -19.97
CA ILE A 168 -21.37 -12.89 -19.32
C ILE A 168 -20.69 -11.99 -20.33
N LEU A 169 -20.39 -12.51 -21.52
CA LEU A 169 -19.77 -11.74 -22.61
C LEU A 169 -20.78 -10.84 -23.35
N GLY A 170 -22.08 -11.01 -23.10
CA GLY A 170 -23.14 -10.22 -23.70
C GLY A 170 -23.55 -10.70 -25.10
N TYR A 171 -23.23 -11.95 -25.45
CA TYR A 171 -23.68 -12.61 -26.67
C TYR A 171 -24.89 -13.51 -26.39
N GLY A 172 -25.64 -13.85 -27.45
CA GLY A 172 -26.76 -14.79 -27.37
C GLY A 172 -28.04 -14.22 -26.77
N GLU A 173 -28.99 -15.13 -26.50
CA GLU A 173 -30.30 -14.77 -25.97
C GLU A 173 -30.26 -14.61 -24.43
N PRO A 174 -30.79 -13.52 -23.86
CA PRO A 174 -30.80 -13.29 -22.41
C PRO A 174 -31.49 -14.40 -21.59
N ASN A 175 -32.37 -15.18 -22.23
CA ASN A 175 -33.12 -16.26 -21.59
C ASN A 175 -32.44 -17.64 -21.70
N ALA A 176 -31.25 -17.74 -22.32
CA ALA A 176 -30.57 -19.02 -22.53
C ALA A 176 -30.14 -19.72 -21.23
N ALA A 177 -29.97 -18.98 -20.13
CA ALA A 177 -29.66 -19.51 -18.81
C ALA A 177 -30.88 -19.63 -17.88
N HIS A 178 -32.10 -19.50 -18.40
CA HIS A 178 -33.30 -19.59 -17.58
C HIS A 178 -33.62 -21.06 -17.22
N TYR A 179 -34.03 -21.33 -15.99
CA TYR A 179 -34.26 -22.69 -15.47
C TYR A 179 -35.36 -23.50 -16.20
N LYS A 180 -36.17 -22.85 -17.05
CA LYS A 180 -37.23 -23.46 -17.88
C LYS A 180 -36.86 -23.57 -19.37
N SER A 181 -35.70 -23.07 -19.76
CA SER A 181 -35.22 -23.13 -21.14
C SER A 181 -34.78 -24.55 -21.49
#